data_AF-A0A3D5KT90-F1
#
_entry.id   AF-A0A3D5KT90-F1
#
_cell.length_a   1.000
_cell.length_b   1.000
_cell.length_c   1.000
_cell.angle_alpha   90.00
_cell.angle_beta   90.00
_cell.angle_gamma   90.00
#
_symmetry.space_group_name_H-M   'P 1'
#
loop_
_entity.id
_entity.type
_entity.pdbx_description
1 polymer ?
#
loop_
_entity_poly.entity_id
_entity_poly.type
_entity_poly.pdbx_seq_one_letter_code
_entity_poly.pdbx_strand_id
1 'polypeptide(L)' 'DRGASLDPKFSKLTLVGNGIFRPVIVVDGKIIGIWPRTIKKNKVMIAPHFFKANQRLKKKEMKSLLEPYGKFLNLEVALK' A
#
# COMPACT_ATOMS: atom_id res chain seq x y z
N ASP A 1 -1.87 21.96 -0.13
CA ASP A 1 -3.00 21.15 0.33
C ASP A 1 -2.90 19.74 -0.29
N ARG A 2 -3.24 18.67 0.44
CA ARG A 2 -3.25 17.28 -0.05
C ARG A 2 -4.66 16.68 -0.15
N GLY A 3 -5.69 17.46 0.20
CA GLY A 3 -7.11 17.04 0.21
C GLY A 3 -7.62 16.53 -1.15
N ALA A 4 -6.99 16.93 -2.24
CA ALA A 4 -7.31 16.45 -3.58
C ALA A 4 -7.11 14.93 -3.74
N SER A 5 -6.10 14.34 -3.08
CA SER A 5 -5.79 12.91 -3.20
C SER A 5 -6.04 12.12 -1.91
N LEU A 6 -5.98 12.79 -0.76
CA LEU A 6 -6.07 12.17 0.57
C LEU A 6 -7.23 12.76 1.36
N ASP A 7 -8.20 11.93 1.71
CA ASP A 7 -9.22 12.33 2.69
C ASP A 7 -8.53 12.66 4.02
N PRO A 8 -8.70 13.88 4.57
CA PRO A 8 -7.99 14.33 5.77
C PRO A 8 -8.10 13.37 6.95
N LYS A 9 -9.20 12.61 7.07
CA LYS A 9 -9.40 11.64 8.17
C LYS A 9 -8.40 10.49 8.18
N PHE A 10 -7.79 10.18 7.02
CA PHE A 10 -6.78 9.12 6.90
C PHE A 10 -5.35 9.65 6.96
N SER A 11 -5.13 10.95 7.18
CA SER A 11 -3.79 11.55 7.21
C SER A 11 -2.85 10.90 8.21
N LYS A 12 -3.35 10.58 9.42
CA LYS A 12 -2.57 9.90 10.47
C LYS A 12 -2.23 8.44 10.12
N LEU A 13 -3.03 7.80 9.27
CA LEU A 13 -2.78 6.44 8.81
C LEU A 13 -1.74 6.43 7.68
N THR A 14 -1.74 7.44 6.80
CA THR A 14 -0.81 7.53 5.66
C THR A 14 0.54 8.17 6.02
N LEU A 15 0.57 9.04 7.02
CA LEU A 15 1.78 9.74 7.45
C LEU A 15 2.35 9.05 8.69
N VAL A 16 3.61 8.65 8.59
CA VAL A 16 4.49 8.46 9.73
C VAL A 16 5.07 9.85 10.04
N GLY A 17 5.30 10.19 11.31
CA GLY A 17 5.80 11.51 11.70
C GLY A 17 7.03 11.98 10.89
N ASN A 18 7.38 13.26 10.99
CA ASN A 18 8.50 13.87 10.24
C ASN A 18 8.33 13.83 8.72
N GLY A 19 7.09 13.86 8.23
CA GLY A 19 6.79 13.95 6.79
C GLY A 19 6.99 12.66 6.00
N ILE A 20 7.22 11.53 6.66
CA ILE A 20 7.43 10.23 6.01
C ILE A 20 6.07 9.63 5.63
N PHE A 21 5.90 9.23 4.37
CA PHE A 21 4.70 8.53 3.93
C PHE A 21 4.85 7.02 4.08
N ARG A 22 3.78 6.37 4.53
CA ARG A 22 3.60 4.93 4.34
C ARG A 22 3.40 4.64 2.85
N PRO A 23 3.71 3.41 2.39
CA PRO A 23 3.27 2.98 1.07
C PRO A 23 1.73 3.05 0.96
N VAL A 24 1.23 3.70 -0.09
CA VAL A 24 -0.20 3.99 -0.30
C VAL A 24 -0.78 3.22 -1.49
N ILE A 25 -2.04 2.83 -1.39
CA ILE A 25 -2.82 2.25 -2.49
C ILE A 25 -3.58 3.40 -3.15
N VAL A 26 -3.34 3.60 -4.44
CA VAL A 26 -3.94 4.70 -5.23
C VAL A 26 -4.82 4.13 -6.33
N VAL A 27 -6.04 4.64 -6.43
CA VAL A 27 -6.98 4.35 -7.52
C VAL A 27 -7.57 5.68 -7.98
N ASP A 28 -7.52 5.96 -9.28
CA ASP A 28 -8.01 7.21 -9.89
C ASP A 28 -7.51 8.48 -9.19
N GLY A 29 -6.22 8.51 -8.83
CA GLY A 29 -5.59 9.64 -8.14
C GLY A 29 -6.00 9.83 -6.68
N LYS A 30 -6.82 8.92 -6.11
CA LYS A 30 -7.25 8.93 -4.72
C LYS A 30 -6.53 7.85 -3.92
N ILE A 31 -6.08 8.20 -2.72
CA ILE A 31 -5.52 7.24 -1.77
C ILE A 31 -6.67 6.50 -1.09
N ILE A 32 -6.76 5.20 -1.36
CA ILE A 32 -7.83 4.33 -0.85
C ILE A 32 -7.36 3.37 0.25
N GLY A 33 -6.08 3.40 0.57
CA GLY A 33 -5.50 2.52 1.57
C GLY A 33 -4.00 2.69 1.72
N ILE A 34 -3.43 1.86 2.58
CA ILE A 34 -1.98 1.71 2.78
C ILE A 34 -1.58 0.27 2.52
N TRP A 35 -0.32 0.04 2.18
CA TRP A 35 0.25 -1.31 2.04
C TRP A 35 1.61 -1.39 2.75
N PRO A 36 1.64 -1.37 4.10
CA PRO A 36 2.85 -1.63 4.86
C PRO A 36 3.59 -2.86 4.37
N ARG A 37 4.92 -2.76 4.36
CA ARG A 37 5.81 -3.84 3.96
C ARG A 37 6.74 -4.26 5.08
N THR A 38 7.10 -5.53 5.09
CA THR A 38 8.21 -6.06 5.90
C THR A 38 9.14 -6.83 5.00
N ILE A 39 10.38 -6.35 4.88
CA ILE A 39 11.42 -7.04 4.12
C ILE A 39 11.97 -8.19 4.97
N LYS A 40 12.05 -9.38 4.40
CA LYS A 40 12.71 -10.56 4.96
C LYS A 40 13.80 -11.04 3.99
N LYS A 41 14.61 -12.00 4.41
CA LYS A 41 15.77 -12.51 3.66
C LYS A 41 15.49 -12.79 2.17
N ASN A 42 14.39 -13.49 1.87
CA ASN A 42 14.06 -13.93 0.49
C ASN A 42 12.73 -13.38 -0.03
N LYS A 43 12.01 -12.59 0.78
CA LYS A 43 10.67 -12.12 0.41
C LYS A 43 10.33 -10.78 1.04
N VAL A 44 9.44 -10.05 0.39
CA VAL A 44 8.76 -8.89 0.94
C VAL A 44 7.32 -9.26 1.30
N MET A 45 6.98 -9.10 2.57
CA MET A 45 5.62 -9.29 3.07
C MET A 45 4.85 -7.99 2.93
N ILE A 46 3.73 -8.00 2.21
CA ILE A 46 2.86 -6.84 2.04
C ILE A 46 1.56 -7.07 2.80
N ALA A 47 1.12 -6.07 3.57
CA ALA A 47 -0.13 -6.11 4.35
C ALA A 47 -1.07 -4.99 3.87
N PRO A 48 -1.90 -5.22 2.85
CA PRO A 48 -2.84 -4.22 2.36
C PRO A 48 -3.88 -3.88 3.42
N HIS A 49 -4.17 -2.59 3.58
CA HIS A 49 -5.22 -2.09 4.44
C HIS A 49 -6.01 -1.00 3.70
N PHE A 50 -7.22 -1.36 3.28
CA PHE A 50 -8.15 -0.43 2.62
C PHE A 50 -8.92 0.39 3.66
N PHE A 51 -9.19 1.64 3.34
CA PHE A 51 -9.86 2.56 4.24
C PHE A 51 -11.38 2.33 4.33
N LYS A 52 -11.99 1.78 3.28
CA LYS A 52 -13.42 1.43 3.25
C LYS A 52 -13.57 -0.08 3.11
N ALA A 53 -14.51 -0.67 3.85
CA ALA A 53 -14.72 -2.12 3.86
C ALA A 53 -15.17 -2.71 2.50
N ASN A 54 -15.84 -1.90 1.67
CA ASN A 54 -16.25 -2.29 0.33
C ASN A 54 -15.11 -2.23 -0.70
N GLN A 55 -13.97 -1.63 -0.35
CA GLN A 55 -12.79 -1.58 -1.21
C GLN A 55 -11.92 -2.80 -0.90
N ARG A 56 -11.85 -3.71 -1.87
CA ARG A 56 -10.95 -4.87 -1.83
C ARG A 56 -10.53 -5.23 -3.23
N LEU A 57 -9.29 -5.64 -3.38
CA LEU A 57 -8.80 -6.29 -4.60
C LEU A 57 -8.77 -7.80 -4.35
N LYS A 58 -9.02 -8.60 -5.39
CA LYS A 58 -8.82 -10.04 -5.27
C LYS A 58 -7.32 -10.30 -5.04
N LYS A 59 -7.00 -11.35 -4.27
CA LYS A 59 -5.61 -11.71 -3.95
C LYS A 59 -4.72 -11.83 -5.19
N LYS A 60 -5.27 -12.36 -6.30
CA LYS A 60 -4.57 -12.51 -7.58
C LYS A 60 -4.25 -11.16 -8.23
N GLU A 61 -5.21 -10.23 -8.24
CA GLU A 61 -5.04 -8.87 -8.79
C GLU A 61 -3.98 -8.11 -7.99
N MET A 62 -4.08 -8.16 -6.66
CA MET A 62 -3.09 -7.54 -5.76
C MET A 62 -1.69 -8.11 -5.99
N LYS A 63 -1.55 -9.44 -6.15
CA LYS A 63 -0.25 -10.05 -6.42
C LYS A 63 0.36 -9.56 -7.73
N SER A 64 -0.44 -9.51 -8.80
CA SER A 64 0.01 -9.02 -10.11
C SER A 64 0.45 -7.55 -10.07
N LEU A 65 -0.28 -6.69 -9.34
CA LEU A 65 0.09 -5.28 -9.16
C LEU A 65 1.40 -5.09 -8.36
N LEU A 66 1.72 -6.03 -7.46
CA LEU A 66 2.91 -5.97 -6.63
C LEU A 66 4.13 -6.68 -7.25
N GLU A 67 3.96 -7.49 -8.29
CA GLU A 67 5.07 -8.19 -8.95
C GLU A 67 6.21 -7.25 -9.42
N PRO A 68 5.95 -6.09 -10.05
CA PRO A 68 7.00 -5.14 -10.41
C PRO A 68 7.81 -4.67 -9.21
N TYR A 69 7.16 -4.51 -8.05
CA TYR A 69 7.82 -4.12 -6.82
C TYR A 69 8.70 -5.23 -6.25
N GLY A 70 8.26 -6.48 -6.33
CA GLY A 70 9.10 -7.64 -6.00
C GLY A 70 10.35 -7.71 -6.86
N LYS A 71 10.18 -7.55 -8.19
CA LYS A 71 11.30 -7.53 -9.15
C LYS A 71 12.28 -6.40 -8.84
N PHE A 72 11.78 -5.19 -8.54
CA PHE A 72 12.62 -4.06 -8.13
C PHE A 72 13.47 -4.36 -6.89
N LEU A 73 12.91 -5.08 -5.92
CA LEU A 73 13.62 -5.47 -4.70
C LEU A 73 14.47 -6.74 -4.85
N ASN A 74 14.37 -7.45 -5.99
CA ASN A 74 14.88 -8.80 -6.17
C ASN A 74 14.40 -9.78 -5.07
N LEU A 75 13.11 -9.68 -4.69
CA LEU A 75 12.48 -10.50 -3.64
C LEU A 75 11.12 -11.02 -4.08
N GLU A 76 10.74 -12.20 -3.59
CA GLU A 76 9.39 -12.73 -3.77
C GLU A 76 8.36 -11.87 -3.01
N VAL A 77 7.21 -11.59 -3.63
CA VAL A 77 6.10 -10.89 -2.96
C VAL A 77 5.16 -11.89 -2.30
N ALA A 78 4.93 -11.71 -1.01
CA ALA A 78 3.94 -12.46 -0.24
C ALA A 78 2.91 -11.51 0.39
N LEU A 79 1.62 -11.86 0.29
CA LEU A 79 0.54 -11.15 0.95
C LEU A 79 0.31 -11.72 2.35
N LYS A 80 0.20 -10.83 3.35
CA LYS A 80 -0.21 -11.17 4.72
C LYS A 80 -1.73 -11.34 4.79
#